data_AF-A0AAD9JX40-F1
#
_entry.id   AF-A0AAD9JX40-F1
#
_cell.length_a   1.000
_cell.length_b   1.000
_cell.length_c   1.000
_cell.angle_alpha   90.00
_cell.angle_beta   90.00
_cell.angle_gamma   90.00
#
_symmetry.space_group_name_H-M   'P 1'
#
loop_
_entity.id
_entity.type
_entity.pdbx_description
1 polymer ?
#
loop_
_entity_poly.entity_id
_entity_poly.type
_entity_poly.pdbx_seq_one_letter_code
_entity_poly.pdbx_strand_id
1 'polypeptide(L)'
;MRGALIFLCLTLWATAEARPQTADDAHFEGQKARLESLKQKLSDLKHELDERLKRVHMVDDEMDLMEQAIIQAESTGCKDNMEFQCGGHHPKCISRLLVTATIDFDPHAPNYDPATSLHVQGHMDLMVGDNRLYFSSHEKSGLAFECTFDGIDDHHCHGRVIHESSQLPCAYFTLHRVGKFGSTVLLHSAMGKTPMVRTMNTRRGSPYTRSLPTTTRPRHQ
;
A
#
# COMPACT_ATOMS: atom_id res chain seq x y z
N MET A 1 -86.30 15.98 -21.87
CA MET A 1 -87.51 16.79 -22.17
C MET A 1 -87.89 17.49 -20.87
N ARG A 2 -87.84 18.81 -20.65
CA ARG A 2 -87.84 20.04 -21.47
C ARG A 2 -87.17 21.13 -20.58
N GLY A 3 -86.25 21.93 -21.08
CA GLY A 3 -86.55 23.29 -21.61
C GLY A 3 -86.25 24.32 -20.50
N ALA A 4 -85.09 24.97 -20.47
CA ALA A 4 -84.67 26.12 -21.30
C ALA A 4 -85.50 27.40 -21.04
N LEU A 5 -84.79 28.53 -20.93
CA LEU A 5 -85.19 29.93 -20.65
C LEU A 5 -85.05 30.28 -19.14
N ILE A 6 -84.26 31.28 -18.72
CA ILE A 6 -84.12 32.63 -19.27
C ILE A 6 -82.70 33.19 -19.02
N PHE A 7 -82.05 33.56 -20.12
CA PHE A 7 -80.98 34.57 -20.21
C PHE A 7 -81.58 35.95 -19.89
N LEU A 8 -81.10 36.67 -18.86
CA LEU A 8 -81.10 38.15 -18.78
C LEU A 8 -80.61 38.62 -17.40
N CYS A 9 -79.31 38.87 -17.28
CA CYS A 9 -78.74 39.99 -16.51
C CYS A 9 -77.24 40.13 -16.81
N LEU A 10 -76.91 40.13 -18.11
CA LEU A 10 -75.72 40.81 -18.60
C LEU A 10 -76.11 42.28 -18.69
N THR A 11 -75.72 43.07 -17.70
CA THR A 11 -75.23 44.45 -17.83
C THR A 11 -75.12 45.06 -16.43
N LEU A 12 -74.04 45.80 -16.21
CA LEU A 12 -73.75 46.68 -15.06
C LEU A 12 -73.39 45.93 -13.76
N TRP A 13 -72.17 45.91 -13.23
CA TRP A 13 -71.04 46.86 -13.30
C TRP A 13 -69.71 46.12 -13.33
N ALA A 14 -68.97 46.24 -14.43
CA ALA A 14 -67.52 46.16 -14.39
C ALA A 14 -67.01 47.60 -14.25
N THR A 15 -67.00 48.13 -13.02
CA THR A 15 -66.12 49.26 -12.73
C THR A 15 -64.71 48.68 -12.62
N ALA A 16 -64.04 48.59 -13.77
CA ALA A 16 -62.59 48.46 -13.79
C ALA A 16 -62.03 49.74 -13.19
N GLU A 17 -61.82 49.72 -11.87
CA GLU A 17 -61.02 50.71 -11.18
C GLU A 17 -59.58 50.54 -11.71
N ALA A 18 -59.25 51.28 -12.77
CA ALA A 18 -57.87 51.48 -13.17
C ALA A 18 -57.20 52.29 -12.06
N ARG A 19 -56.71 51.59 -11.02
CA ARG A 19 -55.79 52.19 -10.05
C ARG A 19 -54.58 52.71 -10.83
N PRO A 20 -54.17 53.97 -10.64
CA PRO A 20 -52.93 54.45 -11.22
C PRO A 20 -51.77 53.77 -10.50
N GLN A 21 -51.20 52.72 -11.10
CA GLN A 21 -49.92 52.17 -10.69
C GLN A 21 -48.82 52.93 -11.43
N THR A 22 -48.27 54.00 -10.85
CA THR A 22 -47.21 54.77 -11.52
C THR A 22 -46.08 55.22 -10.59
N ALA A 23 -45.79 54.49 -9.52
CA ALA A 23 -44.58 54.76 -8.73
C ALA A 23 -43.87 53.48 -8.26
N ASP A 24 -44.61 52.46 -7.82
CA ASP A 24 -44.01 51.23 -7.27
C ASP A 24 -43.45 50.29 -8.36
N ASP A 25 -44.05 50.27 -9.56
CA ASP A 25 -43.61 49.40 -10.67
C ASP A 25 -42.25 49.83 -11.23
N ALA A 26 -41.96 51.13 -11.25
CA ALA A 26 -40.69 51.67 -11.74
C ALA A 26 -39.52 51.28 -10.83
N HIS A 27 -39.74 51.25 -9.51
CA HIS A 27 -38.73 50.83 -8.54
C HIS A 27 -38.47 49.31 -8.61
N PHE A 28 -39.53 48.52 -8.78
CA PHE A 28 -39.43 47.07 -8.92
C PHE A 28 -38.71 46.65 -10.21
N GLU A 29 -39.02 47.28 -11.35
CA GLU A 29 -38.34 47.01 -12.62
C GLU A 29 -36.85 47.43 -12.57
N GLY A 30 -36.50 48.48 -11.83
CA GLY A 30 -35.10 48.86 -11.59
C GLY A 30 -34.30 47.82 -10.81
N GLN A 31 -34.91 47.18 -9.81
CA GLN A 31 -34.26 46.09 -9.05
C GLN A 31 -34.13 44.82 -9.88
N LYS A 32 -35.13 44.51 -10.71
CA LYS A 32 -35.13 43.36 -11.62
C LYS A 32 -34.05 43.46 -12.69
N ALA A 33 -33.84 44.64 -13.28
CA ALA A 33 -32.76 44.86 -14.24
C ALA A 33 -31.36 44.64 -13.62
N ARG A 34 -31.17 45.03 -12.35
CA ARG A 34 -29.91 44.78 -11.62
C ARG A 34 -29.70 43.30 -11.31
N LEU A 35 -30.77 42.59 -10.95
CA LEU A 35 -30.72 41.15 -10.69
C LEU A 35 -30.34 40.35 -11.95
N GLU A 36 -30.93 40.69 -13.10
CA GLU A 36 -30.58 40.06 -14.38
C GLU A 36 -29.12 40.38 -14.78
N SER A 37 -28.65 41.61 -14.54
CA SER A 37 -27.24 41.95 -14.76
C SER A 37 -26.28 41.16 -13.86
N LEU A 38 -26.64 40.95 -12.58
CA LEU A 38 -25.86 40.13 -11.65
C LEU A 38 -25.84 38.66 -12.04
N LYS A 39 -26.99 38.13 -12.48
CA LYS A 39 -27.10 36.75 -12.96
C LYS A 39 -26.22 36.51 -14.19
N GLN A 40 -26.21 37.46 -15.13
CA GLN A 40 -25.33 37.39 -16.29
C GLN A 40 -23.85 37.41 -15.88
N LYS A 41 -23.44 38.35 -15.02
CA LYS A 41 -22.07 38.43 -14.53
C LYS A 41 -21.61 37.18 -13.77
N LEU A 42 -22.49 36.56 -12.99
CA LEU A 42 -22.20 35.30 -12.31
C LEU A 42 -21.99 34.16 -13.32
N SER A 43 -22.82 34.10 -14.36
CA SER A 43 -22.69 33.12 -15.43
C SER A 43 -21.37 33.29 -16.18
N ASP A 44 -21.01 34.52 -16.50
CA ASP A 44 -19.75 34.83 -17.21
C ASP A 44 -18.53 34.47 -16.34
N LEU A 45 -18.56 34.80 -15.04
CA LEU A 45 -17.51 34.44 -14.10
C LEU A 45 -17.35 32.92 -13.96
N LYS A 46 -18.48 32.19 -13.91
CA LYS A 46 -18.46 30.72 -13.86
C LYS A 46 -17.77 30.14 -15.09
N HIS A 47 -18.13 30.62 -16.28
CA HIS A 47 -17.50 30.17 -17.52
C HIS A 47 -16.01 30.48 -17.56
N GLU A 48 -15.58 31.66 -17.08
CA GLU A 48 -14.16 32.00 -16.99
C GLU A 48 -13.40 31.08 -16.02
N LEU A 49 -14.01 30.77 -14.86
CA LEU A 49 -13.41 29.87 -13.88
C LEU A 49 -13.27 28.43 -14.42
N ASP A 50 -14.32 27.90 -15.06
CA ASP A 50 -14.30 26.55 -15.64
C ASP A 50 -13.22 26.44 -16.74
N GLU A 51 -13.06 27.47 -17.58
CA GLU A 51 -12.01 27.50 -18.61
C GLU A 51 -10.60 27.59 -18.02
N ARG A 52 -10.41 28.33 -16.92
CA ARG A 52 -9.13 28.36 -16.20
C ARG A 52 -8.84 27.02 -15.54
N LEU A 53 -9.84 26.36 -14.96
CA LEU A 53 -9.68 25.07 -14.29
C LEU A 53 -9.23 23.97 -15.27
N LYS A 54 -9.83 23.91 -16.47
CA LYS A 54 -9.41 22.96 -17.52
C LYS A 54 -7.95 23.12 -17.91
N ARG A 55 -7.47 24.36 -18.03
CA ARG A 55 -6.05 24.63 -18.36
C ARG A 55 -5.10 24.21 -17.24
N VAL A 56 -5.52 24.35 -15.98
CA VAL A 56 -4.73 23.87 -14.84
C VAL A 56 -4.64 22.35 -14.85
N HIS A 57 -5.74 21.64 -15.07
CA HIS A 57 -5.73 20.17 -15.11
C HIS A 57 -4.83 19.59 -16.20
N MET A 58 -4.82 20.17 -17.40
CA MET A 58 -3.93 19.69 -18.47
C MET A 58 -2.43 19.86 -18.13
N VAL A 59 -2.08 20.92 -17.39
CA VAL A 59 -0.70 21.14 -16.95
C VAL A 59 -0.34 20.20 -15.79
N ASP A 60 -1.28 19.94 -14.89
CA ASP A 60 -1.13 19.01 -13.76
C ASP A 60 -0.83 17.59 -14.27
N ASP A 61 -1.63 17.10 -15.23
CA ASP A 61 -1.44 15.78 -15.83
C ASP A 61 -0.06 15.63 -16.52
N GLU A 62 0.43 16.69 -17.17
CA GLU A 62 1.76 16.70 -17.82
C GLU A 62 2.90 16.77 -16.78
N MET A 63 2.69 17.51 -15.69
CA MET A 63 3.63 17.59 -14.58
C MET A 63 3.76 16.26 -13.85
N ASP A 64 2.67 15.53 -13.63
CA ASP A 64 2.68 14.20 -13.00
C ASP A 64 3.52 13.19 -13.79
N LEU A 65 3.39 13.19 -15.11
CA LEU A 65 4.17 12.32 -15.99
C LEU A 65 5.67 12.66 -15.92
N MET A 66 6.01 13.95 -15.84
CA MET A 66 7.39 14.39 -15.71
C MET A 66 7.97 14.09 -14.32
N GLU A 67 7.18 14.26 -13.27
CA GLU A 67 7.57 13.93 -11.89
C GLU A 67 7.88 12.43 -11.75
N GLN A 68 7.04 11.56 -12.34
CA GLN A 68 7.30 10.12 -12.35
C GLN A 68 8.60 9.76 -13.09
N ALA A 69 8.88 10.42 -14.22
CA ALA A 69 10.12 10.20 -14.95
C ALA A 69 11.37 10.65 -14.16
N ILE A 70 11.26 11.74 -13.39
CA ILE A 70 12.32 12.21 -12.49
C ILE A 70 12.54 11.22 -11.34
N ILE A 71 11.47 10.78 -10.67
CA ILE A 71 11.55 9.81 -9.57
C ILE A 71 12.21 8.50 -10.02
N GLN A 72 11.96 8.06 -11.25
CA GLN A 72 12.58 6.84 -11.79
C GLN A 72 14.04 7.05 -12.23
N ALA A 73 14.42 8.27 -12.60
CA ALA A 73 15.79 8.62 -12.98
C ALA A 73 16.68 8.91 -11.77
N GLU A 74 16.10 9.37 -10.66
CA GLU A 74 16.82 9.63 -9.43
C GLU A 74 17.10 8.32 -8.66
N SER A 75 18.34 8.13 -8.24
CA SER A 75 18.65 7.04 -7.31
C SER A 75 18.07 7.38 -5.93
N THR A 76 17.58 6.36 -5.22
CA THR A 76 16.91 6.53 -3.91
C THR A 76 17.82 7.09 -2.80
N GLY A 77 19.10 7.33 -3.09
CA GLY A 77 20.11 7.75 -2.10
C GLY A 77 20.37 6.72 -0.99
N CYS A 78 19.67 5.58 -0.97
CA CYS A 78 19.85 4.48 -0.04
C CYS A 78 20.61 3.33 -0.71
N LYS A 79 21.22 2.47 0.12
CA LYS A 79 21.88 1.26 -0.39
C LYS A 79 20.83 0.21 -0.73
N ASP A 80 20.49 0.04 -2.01
CA ASP A 80 19.45 -0.89 -2.49
C ASP A 80 19.51 -2.32 -1.94
N ASN A 81 20.69 -2.78 -1.51
CA ASN A 81 20.89 -4.10 -0.94
C ASN A 81 20.58 -4.19 0.56
N MET A 82 20.70 -3.10 1.32
CA MET A 82 20.71 -3.12 2.80
C MET A 82 19.81 -2.07 3.43
N GLU A 83 19.33 -1.11 2.67
CA GLU A 83 18.63 0.08 3.14
C GLU A 83 17.51 0.42 2.15
N PHE A 84 16.39 0.91 2.66
CA PHE A 84 15.27 1.39 1.84
C PHE A 84 14.95 2.85 2.17
N GLN A 85 14.59 3.64 1.15
CA GLN A 85 14.23 5.05 1.31
C GLN A 85 12.78 5.21 1.77
N CYS A 86 12.58 5.46 3.06
CA CYS A 86 11.30 5.93 3.57
C CYS A 86 11.17 7.45 3.40
N GLY A 87 10.05 7.88 2.82
CA GLY A 87 9.65 9.28 2.76
C GLY A 87 10.11 10.01 1.50
N GLY A 88 9.21 10.86 0.97
CA GLY A 88 9.41 11.69 -0.23
C GLY A 88 10.50 12.75 -0.06
N HIS A 89 10.15 14.04 0.08
CA HIS A 89 11.12 15.15 0.14
C HIS A 89 12.17 15.09 1.27
N HIS A 90 12.06 14.16 2.22
CA HIS A 90 13.08 13.90 3.23
C HIS A 90 13.43 12.39 3.25
N PRO A 91 14.35 11.96 2.36
CA PRO A 91 14.79 10.57 2.27
C PRO A 91 15.32 10.08 3.62
N LYS A 92 14.72 9.03 4.21
CA LYS A 92 15.29 8.32 5.36
C LYS A 92 15.57 6.89 4.99
N CYS A 93 16.84 6.51 5.00
CA CYS A 93 17.25 5.13 4.78
C CYS A 93 16.99 4.29 6.03
N ILE A 94 16.08 3.32 5.93
CA ILE A 94 15.83 2.31 6.96
C ILE A 94 16.53 1.02 6.58
N SER A 95 17.33 0.46 7.49
CA SER A 95 18.07 -0.76 7.24
C SER A 95 17.15 -1.99 7.15
N ARG A 96 17.36 -2.83 6.13
CA ARG A 96 16.89 -4.22 6.12
C ARG A 96 17.55 -4.96 7.29
N LEU A 97 16.74 -5.66 8.09
CA LEU A 97 17.25 -6.32 9.28
C LEU A 97 17.97 -7.61 8.87
N LEU A 98 19.30 -7.61 8.99
CA LEU A 98 20.08 -8.84 8.88
C LEU A 98 19.71 -9.79 10.02
N VAL A 99 19.36 -11.01 9.65
CA VAL A 99 18.91 -12.04 10.58
C VAL A 99 19.68 -13.32 10.32
N THR A 100 19.99 -14.02 11.42
CA THR A 100 20.56 -15.36 11.37
C THR A 100 19.60 -16.32 12.05
N ALA A 101 19.50 -17.52 11.49
CA ALA A 101 18.61 -18.56 12.00
C ALA A 101 19.28 -19.93 11.90
N THR A 102 18.75 -20.85 12.67
CA THR A 102 19.01 -22.28 12.50
C THR A 102 17.70 -22.94 12.09
N ILE A 103 17.73 -23.67 10.98
CA ILE A 103 16.61 -24.46 10.48
C ILE A 103 16.89 -25.92 10.84
N ASP A 104 16.08 -26.48 11.72
CA ASP A 104 16.20 -27.88 12.13
C ASP A 104 15.18 -28.74 11.36
N PHE A 105 15.67 -29.77 10.67
CA PHE A 105 14.86 -30.76 9.97
C PHE A 105 15.34 -32.18 10.27
N ASP A 106 14.42 -33.02 10.74
CA ASP A 106 14.55 -34.47 10.82
C ASP A 106 13.78 -35.14 9.64
N PRO A 107 14.47 -35.86 8.76
CA PRO A 107 13.80 -36.71 7.80
C PRO A 107 13.33 -37.96 8.56
N HIS A 108 12.03 -38.14 8.76
CA HIS A 108 11.47 -39.41 9.25
C HIS A 108 11.69 -40.49 8.18
N ALA A 109 12.90 -41.01 8.08
CA ALA A 109 13.24 -42.13 7.22
C ALA A 109 13.30 -43.41 8.06
N PRO A 110 12.68 -44.51 7.60
CA PRO A 110 12.45 -45.71 8.41
C PRO A 110 13.74 -46.38 8.93
N ASN A 111 14.90 -46.04 8.39
CA ASN A 111 16.18 -46.66 8.72
C ASN A 111 17.28 -45.65 9.10
N TYR A 112 16.97 -44.35 9.18
CA TYR A 112 17.98 -43.33 9.45
C TYR A 112 17.32 -42.02 9.88
N ASP A 113 17.56 -41.59 11.12
CA ASP A 113 17.00 -40.37 11.71
C ASP A 113 18.12 -39.43 12.20
N PRO A 114 18.84 -38.74 11.29
CA PRO A 114 19.66 -37.62 11.67
C PRO A 114 18.81 -36.35 11.69
N ALA A 115 18.60 -35.77 12.87
CA ALA A 115 18.25 -34.35 12.94
C ALA A 115 19.38 -33.55 12.26
N THR A 116 19.04 -32.83 11.20
CA THR A 116 19.96 -31.97 10.47
C THR A 116 19.63 -30.53 10.80
N SER A 117 20.63 -29.78 11.25
CA SER A 117 20.52 -28.37 11.54
C SER A 117 21.29 -27.57 10.50
N LEU A 118 20.64 -26.56 9.93
CA LEU A 118 21.22 -25.70 8.91
C LEU A 118 21.30 -24.28 9.43
N HIS A 119 22.52 -23.75 9.52
CA HIS A 119 22.68 -22.34 9.85
C HIS A 119 22.49 -21.50 8.59
N VAL A 120 21.58 -20.54 8.65
CA VAL A 120 21.24 -19.68 7.51
C VAL A 120 21.35 -18.22 7.88
N GLN A 121 21.70 -17.41 6.89
CA GLN A 121 21.76 -15.97 7.00
C GLN A 121 20.81 -15.36 5.97
N GLY A 122 20.21 -14.24 6.35
CA GLY A 122 19.13 -13.68 5.60
C GLY A 122 18.85 -12.24 5.99
N HIS A 123 17.76 -11.73 5.44
CA HIS A 123 17.23 -10.42 5.77
C HIS A 123 15.72 -10.49 5.95
N MET A 124 15.20 -9.61 6.80
CA MET A 124 13.77 -9.40 6.97
C MET A 124 13.41 -8.02 6.41
N ASP A 125 12.44 -8.04 5.50
CA ASP A 125 11.78 -6.87 4.96
C ASP A 125 10.44 -6.68 5.70
N LEU A 126 10.30 -5.53 6.37
CA LEU A 126 9.12 -5.17 7.17
C LEU A 126 8.24 -4.14 6.46
N MET A 127 8.39 -3.98 5.14
CA MET A 127 7.53 -3.09 4.38
C MET A 127 6.09 -3.56 4.40
N VAL A 128 5.18 -2.60 4.53
CA VAL A 128 3.73 -2.81 4.40
C VAL A 128 3.47 -3.36 3.00
N GLY A 129 3.05 -4.62 2.92
CA GLY A 129 2.73 -5.32 1.67
C GLY A 129 3.71 -6.43 1.29
N ASP A 130 4.98 -6.35 1.71
CA ASP A 130 5.99 -7.36 1.39
C ASP A 130 6.27 -8.30 2.57
N ASN A 131 6.32 -7.79 3.81
CA ASN A 131 6.50 -8.52 5.08
C ASN A 131 7.22 -9.87 4.92
N ARG A 132 8.46 -9.83 4.44
CA ARG A 132 9.16 -11.00 3.92
C ARG A 132 10.42 -11.29 4.72
N LEU A 133 10.56 -12.53 5.15
CA LEU A 133 11.79 -13.11 5.67
C LEU A 133 12.44 -13.95 4.58
N TYR A 134 13.68 -13.62 4.20
CA TYR A 134 14.42 -14.35 3.17
C TYR A 134 15.75 -14.86 3.73
N PHE A 135 16.03 -16.15 3.55
CA PHE A 135 17.34 -16.75 3.78
C PHE A 135 17.92 -17.27 2.47
N SER A 136 19.16 -16.89 2.17
CA SER A 136 19.85 -17.34 0.97
C SER A 136 20.27 -18.81 1.08
N SER A 137 20.60 -19.41 -0.06
CA SER A 137 21.05 -20.79 -0.10
C SER A 137 22.31 -21.03 0.73
N HIS A 138 22.24 -22.01 1.62
CA HIS A 138 23.44 -22.56 2.25
C HIS A 138 24.09 -23.57 1.29
N GLU A 139 25.42 -23.49 1.15
CA GLU A 139 26.25 -24.50 0.47
C GLU A 139 25.80 -24.90 -0.95
N LYS A 140 25.69 -23.93 -1.87
CA LYS A 140 25.54 -24.15 -3.33
C LYS A 140 24.34 -25.01 -3.76
N SER A 141 23.41 -25.32 -2.87
CA SER A 141 22.19 -26.06 -3.22
C SER A 141 21.30 -25.29 -4.20
N GLY A 142 21.47 -23.96 -4.25
CA GLY A 142 20.62 -23.08 -5.05
C GLY A 142 19.20 -22.98 -4.52
N LEU A 143 18.95 -23.45 -3.29
CA LEU A 143 17.65 -23.40 -2.63
C LEU A 143 17.65 -22.32 -1.56
N ALA A 144 16.79 -21.33 -1.72
CA ALA A 144 16.54 -20.28 -0.74
C ALA A 144 15.22 -20.54 -0.01
N PHE A 145 15.12 -20.02 1.21
CA PHE A 145 13.91 -20.08 2.01
C PHE A 145 13.30 -18.69 2.10
N GLU A 146 11.99 -18.61 1.90
CA GLU A 146 11.23 -17.36 2.00
C GLU A 146 10.01 -17.58 2.87
N CYS A 147 9.72 -16.65 3.79
CA CYS A 147 8.48 -16.62 4.56
C CYS A 147 7.80 -15.27 4.41
N THR A 148 6.54 -15.27 4.00
CA THR A 148 5.73 -14.05 3.88
C THR A 148 4.72 -14.01 5.02
N PHE A 149 4.70 -12.91 5.77
CA PHE A 149 3.69 -12.65 6.79
C PHE A 149 2.53 -11.88 6.16
N ASP A 150 1.32 -12.09 6.66
CA ASP A 150 0.11 -11.41 6.17
C ASP A 150 0.03 -9.91 6.56
N GLY A 151 0.89 -9.49 7.49
CA GLY A 151 0.92 -8.12 8.04
C GLY A 151 -0.13 -7.83 9.10
N ILE A 152 -0.96 -8.82 9.46
CA ILE A 152 -2.01 -8.72 10.47
C ILE A 152 -1.62 -9.54 11.71
N ASP A 153 -1.08 -10.75 11.52
CA ASP A 153 -0.65 -11.65 12.57
C ASP A 153 0.83 -12.03 12.42
N ASP A 154 1.65 -11.62 13.38
CA ASP A 154 3.08 -11.93 13.45
C ASP A 154 3.38 -13.34 13.98
N HIS A 155 2.34 -14.14 14.30
CA HIS A 155 2.48 -15.49 14.84
C HIS A 155 2.50 -16.57 13.76
N HIS A 156 2.21 -16.24 12.51
CA HIS A 156 2.33 -17.20 11.43
C HIS A 156 2.86 -16.58 10.13
N CYS A 157 3.51 -17.38 9.30
CA CYS A 157 3.94 -16.97 7.97
C CYS A 157 3.84 -18.12 6.97
N HIS A 158 3.63 -17.76 5.70
CA HIS A 158 3.61 -18.69 4.59
C HIS A 158 5.02 -18.89 4.05
N GLY A 159 5.60 -20.04 4.37
CA GLY A 159 6.93 -20.43 3.96
C GLY A 159 6.94 -21.11 2.61
N ARG A 160 7.97 -20.83 1.80
CA ARG A 160 8.28 -21.56 0.58
C ARG A 160 9.78 -21.75 0.45
N VAL A 161 10.16 -22.89 -0.11
CA VAL A 161 11.53 -23.11 -0.59
C VAL A 161 11.52 -22.85 -2.09
N ILE A 162 12.42 -21.99 -2.54
CA ILE A 162 12.52 -21.55 -3.93
C ILE A 162 13.90 -21.84 -4.50
N HIS A 163 13.97 -22.06 -5.79
CA HIS A 163 15.27 -22.10 -6.48
C HIS A 163 15.75 -20.67 -6.71
N GLU A 164 16.94 -20.32 -6.20
CA GLU A 164 17.44 -18.95 -6.16
C GLU A 164 17.62 -18.34 -7.57
N SER A 165 17.99 -19.14 -8.57
CA SER A 165 18.18 -18.62 -9.94
C SER A 165 16.89 -18.42 -10.73
N SER A 166 15.86 -19.23 -10.49
CA SER A 166 14.60 -19.19 -11.25
C SER A 166 13.46 -18.57 -10.46
N GLN A 167 13.64 -18.38 -9.15
CA GLN A 167 12.62 -17.94 -8.20
C GLN A 167 11.37 -18.84 -8.18
N LEU A 168 11.50 -20.08 -8.68
CA LEU A 168 10.39 -21.03 -8.71
C LEU A 168 10.29 -21.78 -7.39
N PRO A 169 9.10 -21.83 -6.77
CA PRO A 169 8.87 -22.59 -5.54
C PRO A 169 8.87 -24.10 -5.80
N CYS A 170 9.55 -24.85 -4.94
CA CYS A 170 9.58 -26.31 -4.97
C CYS A 170 8.91 -26.96 -3.76
N ALA A 171 8.70 -26.21 -2.67
CA ALA A 171 7.98 -26.67 -1.49
C ALA A 171 7.27 -25.52 -0.77
N TYR A 172 6.20 -25.85 -0.04
CA TYR A 172 5.38 -24.90 0.71
C TYR A 172 5.12 -25.40 2.12
N PHE A 173 5.14 -24.47 3.07
CA PHE A 173 4.97 -24.73 4.49
C PHE A 173 4.17 -23.61 5.14
N THR A 174 3.44 -23.93 6.20
CA THR A 174 2.92 -22.88 7.10
C THR A 174 3.70 -22.93 8.39
N LEU A 175 4.24 -21.78 8.76
CA LEU A 175 5.13 -21.61 9.89
C LEU A 175 4.37 -20.89 11.01
N HIS A 176 4.39 -21.44 12.22
CA HIS A 176 3.76 -20.84 13.39
C HIS A 176 4.76 -20.59 14.51
N ARG A 177 4.75 -19.40 15.10
CA ARG A 177 5.57 -19.08 16.26
C ARG A 177 5.16 -19.95 17.45
N VAL A 178 6.14 -20.54 18.11
CA VAL A 178 5.98 -21.37 19.30
C VAL A 178 6.87 -20.83 20.41
N GLY A 179 6.24 -20.45 21.52
CA GLY A 179 6.90 -19.93 22.71
C GLY A 179 6.90 -18.40 22.84
N LYS A 180 7.00 -17.94 24.10
CA LYS A 180 7.01 -16.51 24.46
C LYS A 180 8.41 -15.90 24.47
N PHE A 181 9.47 -16.71 24.61
CA PHE A 181 10.86 -16.28 24.74
C PHE A 181 11.76 -17.16 23.87
N GLY A 182 12.17 -16.63 22.72
CA GLY A 182 12.85 -17.37 21.65
C GLY A 182 11.92 -17.54 20.46
N SER A 183 12.35 -17.05 19.30
CA SER A 183 11.59 -17.07 18.06
C SER A 183 11.68 -18.46 17.46
N THR A 184 11.08 -19.45 18.14
CA THR A 184 10.95 -20.84 17.70
C THR A 184 9.75 -20.93 16.76
N VAL A 185 9.89 -21.44 15.55
CA VAL A 185 8.79 -21.51 14.57
C VAL A 185 8.53 -22.95 14.15
N LEU A 186 7.29 -23.45 14.22
CA LEU A 186 6.82 -24.78 13.82
C LEU A 186 6.46 -24.87 12.34
N LEU A 187 7.12 -25.78 11.61
CA LEU A 187 6.83 -26.09 10.19
C LEU A 187 5.71 -27.12 10.02
N HIS A 188 4.60 -26.77 9.37
CA HIS A 188 3.60 -27.73 8.89
C HIS A 188 3.73 -27.92 7.38
N SER A 189 3.97 -29.16 6.92
CA SER A 189 3.99 -29.52 5.50
C SER A 189 2.57 -29.74 4.97
N ALA A 190 2.22 -29.09 3.86
CA ALA A 190 0.93 -29.27 3.19
C ALA A 190 0.87 -30.54 2.32
N MET A 191 1.99 -31.26 2.12
CA MET A 191 2.05 -32.46 1.31
C MET A 191 2.14 -33.73 2.18
N GLY A 192 0.99 -34.39 2.39
CA GLY A 192 0.92 -35.83 2.71
C GLY A 192 1.25 -36.29 4.15
N LYS A 193 0.19 -36.45 4.95
CA LYS A 193 -0.03 -37.46 6.04
C LYS A 193 0.95 -37.66 7.21
N THR A 194 2.00 -36.86 7.39
CA THR A 194 2.73 -36.83 8.68
C THR A 194 3.04 -35.40 9.10
N PRO A 195 2.59 -34.96 10.30
CA PRO A 195 2.96 -33.64 10.82
C PRO A 195 4.45 -33.63 11.16
N MET A 196 5.24 -32.84 10.42
CA MET A 196 6.50 -32.33 10.97
C MET A 196 6.13 -31.32 12.06
N VAL A 197 6.73 -31.43 13.23
CA VAL A 197 6.61 -30.45 14.33
C VAL A 197 8.02 -29.96 14.58
N ARG A 198 8.43 -28.79 14.07
CA ARG A 198 9.83 -28.33 14.24
C ARG A 198 10.07 -26.87 14.32
N THR A 199 10.92 -26.53 15.29
CA THR A 199 11.47 -25.25 15.73
C THR A 199 12.50 -24.65 14.77
N MET A 200 12.29 -23.43 14.33
CA MET A 200 13.32 -22.55 13.76
C MET A 200 13.64 -21.45 14.76
N ASN A 201 14.89 -21.20 15.16
CA ASN A 201 15.22 -20.21 16.20
C ASN A 201 15.94 -18.99 15.57
N THR A 202 15.35 -17.79 15.64
CA THR A 202 16.01 -16.55 15.15
C THR A 202 16.71 -15.81 16.29
N ARG A 203 17.98 -15.44 16.09
CA ARG A 203 18.69 -14.48 16.96
C ARG A 203 18.84 -13.17 16.20
N ARG A 204 18.54 -12.04 16.85
CA ARG A 204 18.96 -10.74 16.32
C ARG A 204 20.49 -10.71 16.33
N GLY A 205 21.10 -10.72 15.15
CA GLY A 205 22.52 -10.48 15.01
C GLY A 205 22.82 -9.04 15.44
N SER A 206 23.66 -8.87 16.46
CA SER A 206 24.26 -7.57 16.75
C SER A 206 25.25 -7.23 15.63
N PRO A 207 25.17 -6.06 14.98
CA PRO A 207 26.05 -5.71 13.85
C PRO A 207 27.51 -5.40 14.25
N TYR A 208 27.90 -5.61 15.51
CA TYR A 208 29.27 -5.39 15.99
C TYR A 208 29.83 -6.64 16.70
N THR A 209 30.32 -7.61 15.94
CA THR A 209 31.37 -8.52 16.43
C THR A 209 32.52 -8.51 15.43
N ARG A 210 33.46 -7.58 15.65
CA ARG A 210 34.76 -7.57 14.98
C ARG A 210 35.52 -8.79 15.48
N SER A 211 35.64 -9.84 14.67
CA SER A 211 36.60 -10.91 14.90
C SER A 211 38.01 -10.32 14.84
N LEU A 212 38.67 -10.24 15.99
CA LEU A 212 40.10 -9.96 16.08
C LEU A 212 40.87 -11.08 15.38
N PRO A 213 41.87 -10.79 14.52
CA PRO A 213 42.72 -11.82 13.96
C PRO A 213 43.62 -12.39 15.05
N THR A 214 43.52 -13.71 15.26
CA THR A 214 44.41 -14.46 16.13
C THR A 214 45.78 -14.58 15.44
N THR A 215 46.73 -13.76 15.87
CA THR A 215 48.13 -13.82 15.42
C THR A 215 48.77 -15.12 15.94
N THR A 216 48.82 -16.15 15.12
CA THR A 216 49.66 -17.34 15.33
C THR A 216 51.14 -16.97 15.13
N ARG A 217 51.90 -16.99 16.24
CA ARG A 217 53.37 -16.90 16.24
C ARG A 217 53.98 -18.22 15.74
N PRO A 218 54.98 -18.22 14.85
CA PRO A 218 55.72 -19.43 14.52
C PRO A 218 56.71 -19.78 15.64
N ARG A 219 56.75 -21.05 16.04
CA ARG A 219 57.86 -21.64 16.80
C ARG A 219 58.97 -21.98 15.81
N HIS A 220 60.12 -21.35 15.96
CA HIS A 220 61.37 -21.86 15.40
C HIS A 220 61.84 -23.05 16.25
N GLN A 221 62.16 -24.15 15.58
CA GLN A 221 63.16 -25.12 16.02
C GLN A 221 64.52 -24.70 15.46
#